data_AF-A0A0D6QCB2-F1
#
_entry.id   AF-A0A0D6QCB2-F1
#
_cell.length_a   1.000
_cell.length_b   1.000
_cell.length_c   1.000
_cell.angle_alpha   90.00
_cell.angle_beta   90.00
_cell.angle_gamma   90.00
#
_symmetry.space_group_name_H-M   'P 1'
#
loop_
_entity.id
_entity.type
_entity.pdbx_description
1 polymer ?
#
loop_
_entity_poly.entity_id
_entity_poly.type
_entity_poly.pdbx_seq_one_letter_code
_entity_poly.pdbx_strand_id
1 'polypeptide(L)' 'MEGIAAAKERGVYKGRRPSIDRDQIHAMNAEGVSPTEIARRLGIGRTSVYRCLGRVAG' A
#
# COMPACT_ATOMS: atom_id res chain seq x y z
N MET A 1 0.51 11.50 -19.67
CA MET A 1 1.19 10.72 -18.61
C MET A 1 0.33 10.81 -17.36
N GLU A 2 -0.86 10.21 -17.42
CA GLU A 2 -1.94 10.49 -16.47
C GLU A 2 -1.96 9.47 -15.34
N GLY A 3 -1.65 9.98 -14.15
CA GLY A 3 -1.53 9.24 -12.91
C GLY A 3 -2.87 8.66 -12.47
N ILE A 4 -2.80 7.39 -12.10
CA ILE A 4 -3.91 6.51 -11.73
C ILE A 4 -4.80 7.17 -10.69
N ALA A 5 -5.99 7.55 -11.18
CA ALA A 5 -7.16 7.96 -10.44
C ALA A 5 -7.85 6.74 -9.84
N ALA A 6 -7.75 6.59 -8.51
CA ALA A 6 -8.57 5.75 -7.64
C ALA A 6 -7.85 5.66 -6.28
N ALA A 7 -8.47 5.65 -5.10
CA ALA A 7 -9.86 5.72 -4.71
C ALA A 7 -9.86 5.94 -3.18
N LYS A 8 -10.92 6.61 -2.69
CA LYS A 8 -11.64 6.35 -1.44
C LYS A 8 -10.83 6.22 -0.15
N GLU A 9 -10.81 7.32 0.59
CA GLU A 9 -11.56 7.45 1.84
C GLU A 9 -11.86 6.13 2.57
N ARG A 10 -11.05 5.77 3.58
CA ARG A 10 -11.52 5.15 4.83
C ARG A 10 -10.40 5.03 5.86
N GLY A 11 -10.57 5.78 6.94
CA GLY A 11 -10.30 5.28 8.28
C GLY A 11 -8.85 5.19 8.71
N VAL A 12 -8.33 6.30 9.20
CA VAL A 12 -7.62 6.42 10.49
C VAL A 12 -7.32 5.05 11.16
N TYR A 13 -6.17 4.44 10.88
CA TYR A 13 -5.75 3.23 11.58
C TYR A 13 -5.04 3.58 12.89
N LYS A 14 -5.87 3.78 13.92
CA LYS A 14 -5.46 3.86 15.32
C LYS A 14 -4.84 2.53 15.76
N GLY A 15 -3.60 2.61 16.25
CA GLY A 15 -3.04 1.81 17.33
C GLY A 15 -3.12 0.28 17.25
N ARG A 16 -1.96 -0.35 17.01
CA ARG A 16 -1.65 -1.80 17.02
C ARG A 16 -2.12 -2.50 15.72
N ARG A 17 -1.21 -2.80 14.78
CA ARG A 17 -1.57 -3.09 13.35
C ARG A 17 -1.48 -4.58 12.93
N PRO A 18 -2.49 -5.42 13.19
CA PRO A 18 -2.71 -6.68 12.46
C PRO A 18 -3.50 -6.51 11.14
N SER A 19 -3.90 -5.27 10.79
CA SER A 19 -4.81 -5.00 9.67
C SER A 19 -4.19 -4.10 8.59
N ILE A 20 -2.95 -4.40 8.18
CA ILE A 20 -2.45 -3.88 6.90
C ILE A 20 -3.21 -4.67 5.83
N ASP A 21 -4.04 -3.97 5.05
CA ASP A 21 -4.87 -4.57 4.02
C ASP A 21 -3.99 -5.02 2.84
N ARG A 22 -3.48 -6.25 2.95
CA ARG A 22 -2.55 -6.82 1.98
C ARG A 22 -3.18 -6.92 0.61
N ASP A 23 -4.47 -7.24 0.58
CA ASP A 23 -5.25 -7.36 -0.65
C ASP A 23 -5.24 -6.02 -1.41
N GLN A 24 -5.46 -4.90 -0.70
CA GLN A 24 -5.37 -3.57 -1.28
C GLN A 24 -3.96 -3.22 -1.81
N ILE A 25 -2.90 -3.64 -1.10
CA ILE A 25 -1.51 -3.47 -1.58
C ILE A 25 -1.27 -4.28 -2.87
N HIS A 26 -1.75 -5.52 -2.92
CA HIS A 26 -1.62 -6.37 -4.11
C HIS A 26 -2.43 -5.83 -5.29
N ALA A 27 -3.65 -5.35 -5.05
CA ALA A 27 -4.49 -4.72 -6.07
C ALA A 27 -3.80 -3.49 -6.67
N MET A 28 -3.35 -2.55 -5.84
CA MET A 28 -2.63 -1.36 -6.33
C MET A 28 -1.33 -1.71 -7.06
N ASN A 29 -0.58 -2.71 -6.59
CA ASN A 29 0.62 -3.17 -7.28
C ASN A 29 0.29 -3.85 -8.62
N ALA A 30 -0.82 -4.57 -8.71
CA ALA A 30 -1.31 -5.19 -9.95
C ALA A 30 -1.78 -4.12 -10.97
N GLU A 31 -2.30 -2.99 -10.50
CA GLU A 31 -2.59 -1.80 -11.30
C GLU A 31 -1.32 -1.05 -11.77
N GLY A 32 -0.13 -1.49 -11.35
CA GLY A 32 1.15 -0.88 -11.71
C GLY A 32 1.57 0.28 -10.82
N VAL A 33 0.88 0.50 -9.69
CA VAL A 33 1.28 1.53 -8.72
C VAL A 33 2.57 1.09 -8.02
N SER A 34 3.55 2.01 -7.94
CA SER A 34 4.83 1.70 -7.29
C SER A 34 4.66 1.47 -5.77
N PRO A 35 5.46 0.59 -5.14
CA PRO A 35 5.40 0.33 -3.70
C PRO A 35 5.57 1.60 -2.84
N THR A 36 6.36 2.56 -3.31
CA THR A 36 6.57 3.85 -2.65
C THR A 36 5.30 4.70 -2.67
N GLU A 37 4.58 4.68 -3.78
CA GLU A 37 3.32 5.41 -3.94
C GLU A 37 2.19 4.76 -3.13
N ILE A 38 2.12 3.42 -3.11
CA ILE A 38 1.21 2.67 -2.24
C ILE A 38 1.43 3.04 -0.76
N ALA A 39 2.70 3.09 -0.33
CA ALA A 39 3.05 3.50 1.03
C ALA A 39 2.53 4.89 1.38
N ARG A 40 2.67 5.85 0.45
CA ARG A 40 2.18 7.22 0.60
C ARG A 40 0.65 7.29 0.64
N ARG A 41 -0.02 6.62 -0.29
CA ARG A 41 -1.49 6.59 -0.38
C ARG A 41 -2.13 5.96 0.85
N LEU A 42 -1.52 4.91 1.40
CA LEU A 42 -2.03 4.20 2.57
C LEU A 42 -1.50 4.74 3.92
N GLY A 43 -0.58 5.71 3.90
CA GLY A 43 0.02 6.26 5.12
C GLY A 43 0.84 5.22 5.93
N ILE A 44 1.45 4.24 5.25
CA ILE A 44 2.25 3.18 5.88
C ILE A 44 3.73 3.29 5.48
N GLY A 45 4.60 2.62 6.23
CA GLY A 45 6.02 2.56 5.90
C GLY A 45 6.29 1.72 4.65
N ARG A 46 7.25 2.12 3.82
CA ARG A 46 7.70 1.36 2.63
C ARG A 46 8.03 -0.09 2.96
N THR A 47 8.69 -0.33 4.09
CA THR A 47 9.03 -1.67 4.58
C THR A 47 7.80 -2.56 4.76
N SER A 48 6.66 -2.01 5.21
CA SER A 48 5.40 -2.75 5.34
C SER A 48 4.85 -3.16 3.97
N VAL A 49 4.94 -2.29 2.97
CA VAL A 49 4.52 -2.59 1.59
C VAL A 49 5.38 -3.70 0.99
N TYR A 50 6.71 -3.59 1.07
CA TYR A 50 7.61 -4.62 0.56
C TYR A 50 7.41 -5.99 1.24
N ARG A 51 7.18 -6.00 2.57
CA ARG A 51 6.83 -7.22 3.30
C ARG A 51 5.51 -7.83 2.83
N CYS A 52 4.51 -7.02 2.53
CA CYS A 52 3.22 -7.51 2.02
C CYS A 52 3.36 -8.05 0.59
N LEU A 53 4.14 -7.39 -0.25
CA LEU A 53 4.41 -7.84 -1.63
C LEU A 53 5.35 -9.05 -1.71
N GLY A 54 5.89 -9.54 -0.59
CA GLY A 54 6.85 -10.65 -0.57
C GLY A 54 8.19 -10.32 -1.26
N ARG A 55 8.40 -9.06 -1.66
CA ARG A 55 9.68 -8.58 -2.16
C ARG A 55 10.57 -8.34 -0.94
N VAL A 56 11.28 -9.38 -0.52
CA VAL A 56 12.34 -9.26 0.48
C VAL A 56 13.31 -8.22 -0.05
N ALA A 57 13.33 -7.05 0.59
CA ALA A 57 14.37 -6.04 0.35
C ALA A 57 15.65 -6.59 0.99
N GLY A 58 16.31 -7.49 0.27
CA GLY A 58 17.72 -7.84 0.44
C GLY A 58 18.56 -6.91 -0.42
#